data_AF-A0A7J0D4R7-F1
#
_entry.id   AF-A0A7J0D4R7-F1
#
_cell.length_a   1.000
_cell.length_b   1.000
_cell.length_c   1.000
_cell.angle_alpha   90.00
_cell.angle_beta   90.00
_cell.angle_gamma   90.00
#
_symmetry.space_group_name_H-M   'P 1'
#
loop_
_entity.id
_entity.type
_entity.pdbx_description
1 polymer ?
#
loop_
_entity_poly.entity_id
_entity_poly.type
_entity_poly.pdbx_seq_one_letter_code
_entity_poly.pdbx_strand_id
1 'polypeptide(L)'
;MKRMQCKDIPDQTFIDAVRRTTPVGTSWRMRWDVATELESVFGPVPENLFMAKARRLVDRGLIGGCPCGCRGDFHPVDECLSPGYCCRPKTEERK
;
A
#
# COMPACT_ATOMS: atom_id res chain seq x y z
N MET A 1 12.82 13.90 -20.55
CA MET A 1 11.77 13.01 -19.99
C MET A 1 11.77 13.17 -18.47
N LYS A 2 10.63 13.54 -17.87
CA LYS A 2 10.53 13.74 -16.42
C LYS A 2 10.61 12.37 -15.74
N ARG A 3 11.60 12.17 -14.87
CA ARG A 3 11.69 10.93 -14.06
C ARG A 3 10.54 10.92 -13.06
N MET A 4 9.73 9.86 -13.08
CA MET A 4 8.66 9.65 -12.10
C MET A 4 9.24 9.57 -10.69
N GLN A 5 8.59 10.23 -9.73
CA GLN A 5 8.93 10.19 -8.31
C GLN A 5 7.78 9.57 -7.51
N CYS A 6 8.08 9.04 -6.32
CA CYS A 6 7.09 8.44 -5.43
C CYS A 6 5.92 9.39 -5.08
N LYS A 7 6.17 10.71 -5.05
CA LYS A 7 5.13 11.73 -4.83
C LYS A 7 4.17 11.90 -6.00
N ASP A 8 4.54 11.45 -7.20
CA ASP A 8 3.70 11.57 -8.40
C ASP A 8 2.60 10.50 -8.42
N ILE A 9 2.75 9.40 -7.67
CA ILE A 9 1.70 8.40 -7.45
C ILE A 9 0.74 8.96 -6.40
N PRO A 10 -0.56 9.19 -6.68
CA PRO A 10 -1.48 9.70 -5.67
C PRO A 10 -1.70 8.69 -4.54
N ASP A 11 -1.75 9.16 -3.29
CA ASP A 11 -1.99 8.29 -2.13
C ASP A 11 -3.33 7.55 -2.27
N GLN A 12 -4.40 8.27 -2.63
CA GLN A 12 -5.74 7.70 -2.75
C GLN A 12 -5.81 6.62 -3.84
N THR A 13 -5.18 6.84 -5.00
CA THR A 13 -5.16 5.85 -6.08
C THR A 13 -4.51 4.54 -5.64
N PHE A 14 -3.45 4.61 -4.83
CA PHE A 14 -2.81 3.42 -4.27
C PHE A 14 -3.70 2.73 -3.23
N ILE A 15 -4.33 3.49 -2.33
CA ILE A 15 -5.27 2.95 -1.34
C ILE A 15 -6.44 2.26 -2.02
N ASP A 16 -6.98 2.87 -3.08
CA ASP A 16 -8.08 2.32 -3.86
C ASP A 16 -7.64 1.05 -4.61
N ALA A 17 -6.40 1.01 -5.11
CA ALA A 17 -5.86 -0.21 -5.72
C ALA A 17 -5.83 -1.37 -4.69
N VAL A 18 -5.37 -1.12 -3.46
CA VAL A 18 -5.41 -2.12 -2.37
C VAL A 18 -6.85 -2.56 -2.06
N ARG A 19 -7.81 -1.64 -2.11
CA ARG A 19 -9.24 -1.94 -1.87
C ARG A 19 -9.89 -2.74 -3.00
N ARG A 20 -9.50 -2.47 -4.26
CA ARG A 20 -9.99 -3.20 -5.45
C ARG A 20 -9.40 -4.59 -5.56
N THR A 21 -8.16 -4.78 -5.10
CA THR A 21 -7.53 -6.08 -5.13
C THR A 21 -8.26 -7.06 -4.23
N THR A 22 -8.68 -8.18 -4.81
CA THR A 22 -9.32 -9.28 -4.11
C THR A 22 -8.41 -9.80 -2.99
N PRO A 23 -8.90 -9.88 -1.74
CA PRO A 23 -8.12 -10.44 -0.66
C PRO A 23 -7.96 -11.95 -0.83
N VAL A 24 -6.78 -12.44 -0.46
CA VAL A 24 -6.47 -13.85 -0.26
C VAL A 24 -6.40 -14.14 1.24
N GLY A 25 -7.09 -15.19 1.67
CA GLY A 25 -7.20 -15.56 3.08
C GLY A 25 -7.97 -14.54 3.91
N THR A 26 -7.37 -14.06 4.99
CA THR A 26 -8.05 -13.31 6.07
C THR A 26 -8.29 -11.82 5.78
N SER A 27 -7.45 -11.19 4.96
CA SER A 27 -7.61 -9.81 4.45
C SER A 27 -6.40 -9.36 3.61
N TRP A 28 -5.56 -10.26 3.15
CA TRP A 28 -4.27 -9.88 2.57
C TRP A 28 -4.37 -9.72 1.05
N ARG A 29 -3.74 -8.70 0.47
CA ARG A 29 -3.63 -8.46 -0.97
C ARG A 29 -2.19 -8.59 -1.42
N MET A 30 -1.95 -9.48 -2.37
CA MET A 30 -0.61 -9.72 -2.88
C MET A 30 -0.11 -8.50 -3.65
N ARG A 31 1.16 -8.17 -3.43
CA ARG A 31 1.84 -7.04 -4.09
C ARG A 31 1.62 -6.96 -5.61
N TRP A 32 1.75 -8.07 -6.33
CA TRP A 32 1.62 -8.08 -7.80
C TRP A 32 0.18 -7.80 -8.25
N ASP A 33 -0.80 -8.23 -7.48
CA ASP A 33 -2.21 -7.94 -7.76
C ASP A 33 -2.54 -6.46 -7.48
N VAL A 34 -2.02 -5.91 -6.39
CA VAL A 34 -2.13 -4.46 -6.09
C VAL A 34 -1.41 -3.62 -7.14
N ALA A 35 -0.24 -4.06 -7.60
CA ALA A 35 0.48 -3.38 -8.68
C ALA A 35 -0.34 -3.38 -9.97
N THR A 36 -0.94 -4.52 -10.34
CA THR A 36 -1.83 -4.63 -11.51
C THR A 36 -3.03 -3.69 -11.39
N GLU A 37 -3.68 -3.62 -10.23
CA GLU A 37 -4.81 -2.71 -9.96
C GLU A 37 -4.44 -1.23 -9.91
N LEU A 38 -3.19 -0.92 -9.58
CA LEU A 38 -2.66 0.44 -9.63
C LEU A 38 -2.35 0.83 -11.08
N GLU A 39 -1.69 -0.06 -11.81
CA GLU A 39 -1.29 0.17 -13.21
C GLU A 39 -2.48 0.28 -14.15
N SER A 40 -3.60 -0.40 -13.85
CA SER A 40 -4.83 -0.29 -14.63
C SER A 40 -5.44 1.12 -14.63
N VAL A 41 -5.17 1.91 -13.58
CA VAL A 41 -5.69 3.28 -13.42
C VAL A 41 -4.62 4.34 -13.68
N PHE A 42 -3.40 4.11 -13.19
CA PHE A 42 -2.32 5.09 -13.20
C PHE A 42 -1.33 4.90 -14.36
N GLY A 43 -1.37 3.74 -15.02
CA GLY A 43 -0.36 3.31 -15.99
C GLY A 43 0.85 2.66 -15.32
N PRO A 44 1.85 2.21 -16.11
CA PRO A 44 2.98 1.42 -15.62
C PRO A 44 3.75 2.09 -14.48
N VAL A 45 3.97 1.37 -13.38
CA VAL A 45 4.67 1.88 -12.19
C VAL A 45 5.93 1.06 -11.94
N PRO A 46 7.13 1.69 -11.94
CA PRO A 46 8.35 1.01 -11.55
C PRO A 46 8.24 0.38 -10.15
N GLU A 47 8.65 -0.88 -10.01
CA GLU A 47 8.52 -1.64 -8.75
C GLU A 47 9.18 -0.94 -7.56
N ASN A 48 10.32 -0.27 -7.77
CA ASN A 48 10.99 0.51 -6.74
C ASN A 48 10.15 1.69 -6.23
N LEU A 49 9.41 2.37 -7.12
CA LEU A 49 8.51 3.46 -6.75
C LEU A 49 7.23 2.94 -6.09
N PHE A 50 6.71 1.81 -6.57
CA PHE A 50 5.61 1.10 -5.92
C PHE A 50 5.96 0.77 -4.47
N MET A 51 7.11 0.13 -4.23
CA MET A 51 7.55 -0.25 -2.89
C MET A 51 7.86 0.97 -2.01
N ALA A 52 8.46 2.01 -2.57
CA ALA A 52 8.70 3.27 -1.85
C ALA A 52 7.36 3.93 -1.43
N LYS A 53 6.36 3.88 -2.30
CA LYS A 53 5.02 4.42 -2.01
C LYS A 53 4.30 3.59 -0.96
N ALA A 54 4.29 2.27 -1.11
CA ALA A 54 3.71 1.35 -0.15
C ALA A 54 4.29 1.56 1.26
N ARG A 55 5.62 1.64 1.37
CA ARG A 55 6.31 1.93 2.64
C ARG A 55 5.85 3.25 3.25
N ARG A 56 5.77 4.32 2.46
CA ARG A 56 5.29 5.63 2.92
C ARG A 56 3.84 5.58 3.41
N LEU A 57 2.97 4.80 2.78
CA LEU A 57 1.56 4.67 3.19
C LEU A 57 1.42 3.83 4.46
N VAL A 58 2.22 2.76 4.61
CA VAL A 58 2.31 1.97 5.84
C VAL A 58 2.84 2.81 7.00
N ASP A 59 3.93 3.57 6.79
CA ASP A 59 4.51 4.46 7.81
C ASP A 59 3.53 5.55 8.27
N ARG A 60 2.59 5.95 7.41
CA ARG A 60 1.51 6.91 7.73
C ARG A 60 0.25 6.27 8.29
N GLY A 61 0.19 4.94 8.40
CA GLY A 61 -1.01 4.22 8.82
C GLY A 61 -2.20 4.47 7.90
N LEU A 62 -1.98 4.51 6.58
CA LEU A 62 -3.02 4.61 5.56
C LEU A 62 -3.37 3.25 4.94
N ILE A 63 -2.41 2.33 4.94
CA ILE A 63 -2.58 0.90 4.64
C ILE A 63 -1.78 0.10 5.69
N GLY A 64 -2.14 -1.16 5.91
CA GLY A 64 -1.37 -2.10 6.73
C GLY A 64 -0.56 -3.08 5.89
N GLY A 65 0.38 -3.78 6.54
CA GLY A 65 1.11 -4.92 5.97
C GLY A 65 2.64 -4.78 5.99
N CYS A 66 3.35 -5.69 5.28
CA CYS A 66 4.82 -5.70 5.24
C CYS A 66 5.35 -5.04 3.96
N PRO A 67 5.88 -3.80 4.02
CA PRO A 67 6.57 -3.17 2.89
C PRO A 67 8.03 -3.66 2.74
N CYS A 68 8.40 -4.74 3.45
CA CYS A 68 9.75 -5.30 3.53
C CYS A 68 10.23 -5.96 2.22
N GLY A 69 9.35 -6.17 1.23
CA GLY A 69 9.66 -6.85 -0.02
C GLY A 69 9.56 -8.37 0.05
N CYS A 70 9.56 -8.95 1.25
CA CYS A 70 9.17 -10.34 1.49
C CYS A 70 7.66 -10.45 1.22
N ARG A 71 7.24 -11.30 0.27
CA ARG A 71 5.83 -11.59 -0.16
C ARG A 71 4.82 -10.69 0.57
N GLY A 72 4.75 -9.44 0.11
CA GLY A 72 4.11 -8.35 0.85
C GLY A 72 2.60 -8.42 0.66
N ASP A 73 1.91 -8.61 1.76
CA ASP A 73 0.52 -9.07 1.79
C ASP A 73 -0.53 -7.93 1.92
N PHE A 74 -0.17 -6.65 1.78
CA PHE A 74 -0.97 -5.41 2.01
C PHE A 74 -2.48 -5.52 2.30
N HIS A 75 -2.99 -4.73 3.23
CA HIS A 75 -4.43 -4.68 3.47
C HIS A 75 -4.90 -3.26 3.87
N PRO A 76 -6.20 -2.94 3.68
CA PRO A 76 -6.78 -1.72 4.22
C PRO A 76 -6.64 -1.65 5.74
N VAL A 77 -6.45 -0.45 6.27
CA VAL A 77 -6.32 -0.24 7.73
C VAL A 77 -7.55 -0.67 8.51
N ASP A 78 -8.74 -0.57 7.90
CA ASP A 78 -10.01 -1.00 8.47
C ASP A 78 -10.22 -2.52 8.49
N GLU A 79 -9.43 -3.27 7.71
CA GLU A 79 -9.47 -4.75 7.66
C GLU A 79 -8.29 -5.37 8.44
N CYS A 80 -7.64 -4.59 9.30
CA CYS A 80 -6.50 -5.03 10.11
C CYS A 80 -6.97 -5.93 11.26
N LEU A 81 -6.72 -7.24 11.15
CA LEU A 81 -7.11 -8.22 12.17
C LEU A 81 -6.17 -8.25 13.40
N SER A 82 -5.00 -7.60 13.30
CA SER A 82 -3.99 -7.52 14.38
C SER A 82 -3.49 -6.08 14.54
N PRO A 83 -4.29 -5.17 15.15
CA PRO A 83 -3.86 -3.81 15.45
C PRO A 83 -2.63 -3.85 16.37
N GLY A 84 -1.50 -3.27 15.92
CA GLY A 84 -0.25 -3.18 16.69
C GLY A 84 0.94 -3.98 16.11
N TYR A 85 0.70 -5.07 15.38
CA TYR A 85 1.78 -5.86 14.74
C TYR A 85 1.95 -5.54 13.25
N CYS A 86 0.85 -5.46 12.50
CA CYS A 86 0.87 -5.25 11.04
C CYS A 86 0.46 -3.82 10.64
N CYS A 87 -0.34 -3.17 11.49
CA CYS A 87 -0.66 -1.76 11.38
C CYS A 87 0.06 -1.03 12.49
N ARG A 88 1.02 -0.16 12.14
CA ARG A 88 1.44 0.86 13.11
C ARG A 88 0.20 1.74 13.33
N PRO A 89 -0.34 1.79 14.57
CA PRO A 89 -1.41 2.74 14.85
C PRO A 89 -0.90 4.12 14.46
N LYS A 90 -1.75 4.94 13.83
CA LYS A 90 -1.47 6.37 13.65
C LYS A 90 -1.02 6.87 15.01
N THR A 91 0.23 7.26 15.13
CA THR A 91 0.69 7.95 16.34
C THR A 91 -0.21 9.18 16.39
N GLU A 92 -1.09 9.21 17.38
CA GLU A 92 -2.01 10.32 17.56
C GLU A 92 -1.21 11.62 17.47
N GLU A 93 -1.79 12.55 16.73
CA GLU A 93 -1.25 13.85 16.43
C GLU A 93 -0.58 14.43 17.67
N ARG A 94 0.75 14.57 17.64
CA ARG A 94 1.43 15.47 18.58
C ARG A 94 0.91 16.87 18.26
N LYS A 95 -0.10 17.27 19.02
CA LYS A 95 -0.53 18.65 19.20
C LYS A 95 0.63 19.50 19.72
#